data_AF-A0AAV7X5D7-F1
#
_entry.id   AF-A0AAV7X5D7-F1
#
_cell.length_a   1.000
_cell.length_b   1.000
_cell.length_c   1.000
_cell.angle_alpha   90.00
_cell.angle_beta   90.00
_cell.angle_gamma   90.00
#
_symmetry.space_group_name_H-M   'P 1'
#
loop_
_entity.id
_entity.type
_entity.pdbx_description
1 polymer ?
#
loop_
_entity_poly.entity_id
_entity_poly.type
_entity_poly.pdbx_seq_one_letter_code
_entity_poly.pdbx_strand_id
1 'polypeptide(L)'
;MFRAFGTAPTPEPPVPQHPAPFMPWNYPAGVGVSVGMIGAAAAAAAPKGFLNCNANTLQSLAQLHGEWTTAPQLAGLNGKAYYPGLEDPGTLLEEPVAMLAEAPGLPQPQAIASPSRASPLSQGSETGERFSRKVFVGGLPPDIDEDEITASFRRFGPLVVDWPHKAESKSYFPPKGYAFLLFQDESSVQQLIEACIVDDDKLYLCVSSPTIKDKPVQIRPWRLSDADFVLDASMPLDPRKTVFVGGVPRPLKAVELAMIMDRLYGGVCYAGIDTDPELKYPKGAGRVAFSNQQSYIAAISARFVQLQHGDIDKRVEVKPYVLDDQMCDECQGQRCGGKFAPFFCANVTCLQYYCEHCWATIHSRPGREFHKPLVKEGADRPRAVPFRWC
;
A
#
# COMPACT_ATOMS: atom_id res chain seq x y z
N MET A 1 43.94 -69.27 -46.56
CA MET A 1 44.12 -69.68 -45.15
C MET A 1 43.55 -68.60 -44.27
N PHE A 2 42.49 -68.93 -43.54
CA PHE A 2 41.80 -68.04 -42.60
C PHE A 2 42.66 -67.75 -41.36
N ARG A 3 42.60 -66.52 -40.85
CA ARG A 3 42.64 -66.24 -39.40
C ARG A 3 41.97 -64.90 -39.11
N ALA A 4 40.93 -64.99 -38.29
CA ALA A 4 40.14 -63.89 -37.77
C ALA A 4 40.84 -63.19 -36.59
N PHE A 5 40.58 -61.89 -36.42
CA PHE A 5 40.70 -61.20 -35.14
C PHE A 5 39.43 -60.38 -34.93
N GLY A 6 38.83 -60.58 -33.75
CA GLY A 6 37.51 -60.08 -33.38
C GLY A 6 37.50 -58.60 -32.99
N THR A 7 36.36 -57.97 -33.26
CA THR A 7 35.97 -56.64 -32.78
C THR A 7 35.01 -56.78 -31.62
N ALA A 8 35.28 -56.06 -30.53
CA ALA A 8 34.44 -55.97 -29.33
C ALA A 8 33.21 -55.06 -29.60
N PRO A 9 32.06 -55.30 -28.93
CA PRO A 9 30.87 -54.48 -29.08
C PRO A 9 30.90 -53.22 -28.18
N THR A 10 30.49 -52.08 -28.74
CA THR A 10 30.21 -50.81 -28.05
C THR A 10 28.86 -50.84 -27.34
N PRO A 11 28.69 -50.23 -26.15
CA PRO A 11 27.42 -50.20 -25.43
C PRO A 11 26.44 -49.15 -25.97
N GLU A 12 25.17 -49.55 -26.13
CA GLU A 12 24.03 -48.69 -26.50
C GLU A 12 23.56 -47.79 -25.32
N PRO A 13 23.05 -46.58 -25.59
CA PRO A 13 22.48 -45.70 -24.57
C PRO A 13 21.01 -46.08 -24.20
N PRO A 14 20.56 -45.78 -22.97
CA PRO A 14 19.25 -46.23 -22.47
C PRO A 14 18.06 -45.42 -23.02
N VAL A 15 16.98 -46.15 -23.31
CA VAL A 15 15.66 -45.68 -23.76
C VAL A 15 14.90 -44.96 -22.64
N PRO A 16 14.29 -43.79 -22.88
CA PRO A 16 13.45 -43.10 -21.89
C PRO A 16 12.07 -43.75 -21.77
N GLN A 17 11.67 -44.03 -20.53
CA GLN A 17 10.38 -44.64 -20.16
C GLN A 17 9.24 -43.60 -20.24
N HIS A 18 8.11 -44.02 -20.83
CA HIS A 18 6.85 -43.27 -20.89
C HIS A 18 6.25 -43.02 -19.49
N PRO A 19 5.55 -41.88 -19.29
CA PRO A 19 4.82 -41.61 -18.05
C PRO A 19 3.48 -42.39 -17.97
N ALA A 20 3.17 -42.83 -16.76
CA ALA A 20 1.93 -43.52 -16.36
C ALA A 20 0.69 -42.59 -16.36
N PRO A 21 -0.54 -43.14 -16.43
CA PRO A 21 -1.73 -42.43 -16.87
C PRO A 21 -2.53 -41.70 -15.77
N PHE A 22 -3.30 -40.73 -16.27
CA PHE A 22 -4.34 -39.92 -15.63
C PHE A 22 -5.30 -40.69 -14.71
N MET A 23 -5.62 -40.11 -13.55
CA MET A 23 -6.87 -40.34 -12.82
C MET A 23 -7.76 -39.08 -12.89
N PRO A 24 -9.07 -39.20 -13.13
CA PRO A 24 -9.99 -38.07 -13.22
C PRO A 24 -10.54 -37.66 -11.86
N TRP A 25 -10.60 -36.34 -11.62
CA TRP A 25 -11.33 -35.75 -10.51
C TRP A 25 -12.81 -35.62 -10.86
N ASN A 26 -13.64 -36.42 -10.18
CA ASN A 26 -15.10 -36.33 -10.18
C ASN A 26 -15.58 -35.05 -9.49
N TYR A 27 -16.37 -34.24 -10.19
CA TYR A 27 -17.31 -33.28 -9.60
C TYR A 27 -18.73 -33.85 -9.73
N PRO A 28 -19.55 -33.88 -8.66
CA PRO A 28 -20.98 -34.11 -8.82
C PRO A 28 -21.72 -32.80 -9.11
N ALA A 29 -22.62 -32.86 -10.09
CA ALA A 29 -23.63 -31.86 -10.42
C ALA A 29 -25.03 -32.32 -9.97
N GLY A 30 -25.93 -31.34 -9.72
CA GLY A 30 -27.36 -31.51 -9.47
C GLY A 30 -27.71 -31.54 -7.97
N VAL A 31 -28.73 -30.85 -7.46
CA VAL A 31 -30.10 -30.71 -7.97
C VAL A 31 -30.73 -29.43 -7.40
N GLY A 32 -31.51 -28.71 -8.20
CA GLY A 32 -32.41 -27.65 -7.73
C GLY A 32 -33.79 -28.19 -7.38
N VAL A 33 -34.43 -27.65 -6.33
CA VAL A 33 -35.88 -27.67 -6.15
C VAL A 33 -36.29 -26.37 -5.45
N SER A 34 -37.36 -25.77 -5.96
CA SER A 34 -38.03 -24.56 -5.51
C SER A 34 -39.21 -24.85 -4.56
N VAL A 35 -39.70 -23.76 -3.95
CA VAL A 35 -41.03 -23.53 -3.33
C VAL A 35 -41.15 -23.71 -1.81
N GLY A 36 -41.65 -22.66 -1.14
CA GLY A 36 -42.33 -22.77 0.15
C GLY A 36 -42.31 -21.51 1.04
N MET A 37 -43.21 -20.55 0.77
CA MET A 37 -43.63 -19.52 1.74
C MET A 37 -44.32 -20.16 2.95
N ILE A 38 -43.99 -19.71 4.16
CA ILE A 38 -44.93 -19.54 5.30
C ILE A 38 -44.27 -18.66 6.37
N GLY A 39 -44.97 -17.60 6.78
CA GLY A 39 -44.57 -16.75 7.91
C GLY A 39 -45.15 -17.24 9.24
N ALA A 40 -44.59 -16.76 10.35
CA ALA A 40 -45.31 -16.48 11.59
C ALA A 40 -44.36 -15.80 12.60
N ALA A 41 -44.87 -14.74 13.23
CA ALA A 41 -44.28 -14.03 14.35
C ALA A 41 -44.38 -14.85 15.65
N ALA A 42 -43.49 -14.61 16.61
CA ALA A 42 -43.82 -14.55 18.05
C ALA A 42 -42.63 -14.04 18.88
N ALA A 43 -42.97 -13.31 19.94
CA ALA A 43 -42.11 -12.55 20.83
C ALA A 43 -41.64 -13.35 22.07
N ALA A 44 -40.73 -12.70 22.80
CA ALA A 44 -40.51 -12.74 24.25
C ALA A 44 -39.84 -13.99 24.87
N ALA A 45 -38.71 -13.75 25.54
CA ALA A 45 -38.59 -13.72 27.01
C ALA A 45 -37.17 -14.12 27.48
N ALA A 46 -36.55 -13.23 28.25
CA ALA A 46 -35.47 -13.58 29.16
C ALA A 46 -36.04 -14.40 30.34
N PRO A 47 -35.20 -15.20 31.03
CA PRO A 47 -34.89 -14.79 32.40
C PRO A 47 -33.45 -15.06 32.88
N LYS A 48 -33.22 -14.47 34.05
CA LYS A 48 -32.02 -14.27 34.87
C LYS A 48 -31.32 -15.55 35.34
N GLY A 49 -30.01 -15.43 35.57
CA GLY A 49 -29.22 -16.32 36.43
C GLY A 49 -27.92 -15.63 36.88
N PHE A 50 -27.89 -15.22 38.15
CA PHE A 50 -26.78 -14.57 38.87
C PHE A 50 -25.76 -15.58 39.41
N LEU A 51 -24.50 -15.15 39.57
CA LEU A 51 -23.49 -15.44 40.62
C LEU A 51 -22.08 -15.33 40.00
N ASN A 52 -21.01 -14.81 40.58
CA ASN A 52 -20.68 -13.88 41.67
C ASN A 52 -19.14 -13.91 41.75
N CYS A 53 -18.45 -12.78 41.65
CA CYS A 53 -17.16 -12.58 42.33
C CYS A 53 -16.82 -11.09 42.46
N ASN A 54 -17.23 -10.57 43.62
CA ASN A 54 -16.48 -9.81 44.62
C ASN A 54 -15.54 -8.65 44.27
N ALA A 55 -15.64 -7.64 45.12
CA ALA A 55 -15.18 -6.27 45.00
C ALA A 55 -13.86 -5.96 45.75
N ASN A 56 -13.47 -4.69 45.63
CA ASN A 56 -12.53 -3.84 46.38
C ASN A 56 -11.28 -3.50 45.57
N THR A 57 -10.90 -2.24 45.35
CA THR A 57 -10.98 -1.08 46.26
C THR A 57 -10.79 0.19 45.43
N LEU A 58 -11.55 1.28 45.69
CA LEU A 58 -11.06 2.67 45.68
C LEU A 58 -12.20 3.64 46.06
N GLN A 59 -12.15 4.11 47.30
CA GLN A 59 -12.77 5.31 47.85
C GLN A 59 -11.61 5.96 48.64
N SER A 60 -11.31 7.25 48.66
CA SER A 60 -12.10 8.48 48.71
C SER A 60 -11.04 9.60 48.51
N LEU A 61 -11.31 10.78 47.94
CA LEU A 61 -11.96 11.91 48.60
C LEU A 61 -12.07 13.08 47.62
N ALA A 62 -13.29 13.51 47.34
CA ALA A 62 -13.62 14.87 46.97
C ALA A 62 -14.96 15.20 47.64
N GLN A 63 -15.00 16.24 48.48
CA GLN A 63 -16.10 17.21 48.62
C GLN A 63 -16.07 17.94 49.97
N LEU A 64 -16.00 19.27 49.90
CA LEU A 64 -16.83 20.21 50.68
C LEU A 64 -17.17 21.34 49.69
N HIS A 65 -18.38 21.38 49.12
CA HIS A 65 -19.60 22.08 49.57
C HIS A 65 -19.46 23.61 49.73
N GLY A 66 -20.35 24.35 49.04
CA GLY A 66 -20.47 25.81 49.18
C GLY A 66 -21.20 26.59 48.06
N GLU A 67 -22.15 25.98 47.36
CA GLU A 67 -23.54 26.45 47.12
C GLU A 67 -23.95 27.97 47.06
N TRP A 68 -24.82 28.27 46.07
CA TRP A 68 -25.81 29.37 45.89
C TRP A 68 -25.46 30.70 45.17
N THR A 69 -26.11 30.87 44.00
CA THR A 69 -27.05 31.96 43.60
C THR A 69 -26.73 32.98 42.49
N THR A 70 -27.69 33.01 41.55
CA THR A 70 -28.23 34.12 40.72
C THR A 70 -27.46 34.62 39.50
N ALA A 71 -28.06 34.39 38.33
CA ALA A 71 -28.02 35.28 37.16
C ALA A 71 -28.82 36.57 37.44
N PRO A 72 -28.57 37.65 36.69
CA PRO A 72 -29.49 37.92 35.57
C PRO A 72 -28.82 38.45 34.28
N GLN A 73 -29.61 38.39 33.20
CA GLN A 73 -29.40 39.02 31.88
C GLN A 73 -29.27 40.55 31.95
N LEU A 74 -28.50 41.14 31.02
CA LEU A 74 -29.01 42.17 30.09
C LEU A 74 -28.03 42.46 28.92
N ALA A 75 -28.62 42.99 27.84
CA ALA A 75 -28.10 43.55 26.58
C ALA A 75 -26.69 44.20 26.64
N GLY A 76 -25.84 44.17 25.61
CA GLY A 76 -26.07 44.60 24.23
C GLY A 76 -25.56 46.04 24.03
N LEU A 77 -24.73 46.25 22.99
CA LEU A 77 -24.29 47.50 22.33
C LEU A 77 -22.77 47.77 22.29
N ASN A 78 -22.24 47.72 21.06
CA ASN A 78 -21.32 48.66 20.39
C ASN A 78 -20.23 49.42 21.17
N GLY A 79 -18.99 49.30 20.67
CA GLY A 79 -18.31 50.47 20.11
C GLY A 79 -16.98 50.93 20.73
N LYS A 80 -15.93 50.78 19.92
CA LYS A 80 -14.74 51.65 19.74
C LYS A 80 -13.62 51.72 20.79
N ALA A 81 -12.42 51.73 20.20
CA ALA A 81 -11.09 51.86 20.76
C ALA A 81 -10.77 53.24 21.33
N TYR A 82 -9.85 53.29 22.30
CA TYR A 82 -8.94 54.41 22.55
C TYR A 82 -7.74 53.97 23.44
N TYR A 83 -6.51 54.37 23.05
CA TYR A 83 -5.26 54.28 23.83
C TYR A 83 -5.10 55.51 24.74
N PRO A 84 -4.33 55.45 25.83
CA PRO A 84 -2.97 56.03 25.86
C PRO A 84 -2.00 55.16 26.70
N GLY A 85 -0.66 55.23 26.68
CA GLY A 85 0.27 56.27 26.25
C GLY A 85 1.13 56.71 27.45
N LEU A 86 2.35 56.13 27.55
CA LEU A 86 3.62 56.59 28.14
C LEU A 86 3.70 57.08 29.60
N GLU A 87 4.65 56.54 30.39
CA GLU A 87 5.88 57.25 30.81
C GLU A 87 6.85 56.38 31.65
N ASP A 88 8.14 56.46 31.30
CA ASP A 88 9.35 55.91 31.94
C ASP A 88 9.97 57.00 32.86
N PRO A 89 10.84 56.68 33.83
CA PRO A 89 12.25 57.02 33.61
C PRO A 89 13.27 56.05 34.22
N GLY A 90 14.32 55.77 33.45
CA GLY A 90 15.44 54.90 33.79
C GLY A 90 16.51 55.47 34.74
N THR A 91 17.56 54.66 34.93
CA THR A 91 18.88 55.12 35.37
C THR A 91 19.96 54.09 35.00
N LEU A 92 21.06 54.62 34.49
CA LEU A 92 22.30 53.98 34.02
C LEU A 92 23.15 53.44 35.19
N LEU A 93 24.10 52.53 34.89
CA LEU A 93 25.56 52.70 35.07
C LEU A 93 26.34 51.40 34.77
N GLU A 94 27.06 51.43 33.63
CA GLU A 94 28.43 50.99 33.27
C GLU A 94 29.17 49.79 33.95
N GLU A 95 29.94 49.08 33.09
CA GLU A 95 30.82 47.91 33.28
C GLU A 95 32.11 48.15 34.11
N PRO A 96 32.94 47.10 34.33
CA PRO A 96 34.16 47.05 33.50
C PRO A 96 34.60 45.65 33.00
N VAL A 97 35.42 45.75 31.95
CA VAL A 97 36.10 44.72 31.13
C VAL A 97 37.19 43.93 31.86
N ALA A 98 37.32 42.63 31.53
CA ALA A 98 38.59 41.90 31.62
C ALA A 98 38.74 40.89 30.46
N MET A 99 39.85 41.05 29.73
CA MET A 99 40.36 40.19 28.66
C MET A 99 40.95 38.88 29.23
N LEU A 100 40.86 37.77 28.47
CA LEU A 100 42.01 37.00 27.92
C LEU A 100 41.65 35.59 27.44
N ALA A 101 42.30 35.22 26.32
CA ALA A 101 42.70 33.88 25.84
C ALA A 101 41.80 33.13 24.81
N GLU A 102 42.29 33.14 23.56
CA GLU A 102 41.97 32.18 22.49
C GLU A 102 42.70 30.83 22.69
N ALA A 103 42.01 29.73 22.37
CA ALA A 103 42.59 28.46 21.91
C ALA A 103 41.55 27.68 21.06
N PRO A 104 41.98 26.78 20.16
CA PRO A 104 41.33 26.59 18.85
C PRO A 104 40.42 25.37 18.72
N GLY A 105 39.50 25.45 17.76
CA GLY A 105 39.16 24.35 16.85
C GLY A 105 38.27 23.21 17.36
N LEU A 106 36.96 23.39 17.25
CA LEU A 106 36.00 22.28 17.12
C LEU A 106 35.07 22.55 15.93
N PRO A 107 34.89 21.59 14.99
CA PRO A 107 34.03 21.79 13.83
C PRO A 107 32.55 21.77 14.25
N GLN A 108 31.83 22.85 13.93
CA GLN A 108 30.38 22.89 13.98
C GLN A 108 29.80 21.90 12.96
N PRO A 109 28.72 21.15 13.27
CA PRO A 109 28.01 20.37 12.27
C PRO A 109 27.37 21.34 11.27
N GLN A 110 27.87 21.31 10.04
CA GLN A 110 27.26 22.00 8.92
C GLN A 110 25.85 21.43 8.72
N ALA A 111 24.85 22.29 8.87
CA ALA A 111 23.48 22.01 8.45
C ALA A 111 23.51 21.70 6.95
N ILE A 112 23.40 20.42 6.62
CA ILE A 112 23.28 19.97 5.24
C ILE A 112 21.90 20.43 4.77
N ALA A 113 21.90 21.39 3.85
CA ALA A 113 20.72 21.89 3.18
C ALA A 113 19.87 20.71 2.70
N SER A 114 18.68 20.58 3.29
CA SER A 114 17.65 19.69 2.77
C SER A 114 17.26 20.18 1.37
N PRO A 115 17.16 19.30 0.35
CA PRO A 115 16.74 19.75 -0.96
C PRO A 115 15.32 20.30 -0.83
N SER A 116 15.21 21.57 -1.19
CA SER A 116 13.99 22.36 -1.23
C SER A 116 12.86 21.57 -1.87
N ARG A 117 11.69 21.67 -1.23
CA ARG A 117 10.38 21.43 -1.82
C ARG A 117 10.31 22.11 -3.20
N ALA A 118 10.46 21.34 -4.26
CA ALA A 118 9.98 21.71 -5.57
C ALA A 118 8.60 21.07 -5.73
N SER A 119 7.55 21.86 -5.46
CA SER A 119 6.25 21.63 -6.08
C SER A 119 6.42 21.80 -7.59
N PRO A 120 6.06 20.85 -8.46
CA PRO A 120 5.94 21.16 -9.86
C PRO A 120 4.55 21.78 -10.05
N LEU A 121 4.46 23.10 -9.93
CA LEU A 121 3.47 23.84 -10.70
C LEU A 121 4.19 24.57 -11.83
N SER A 122 3.96 24.03 -13.04
CA SER A 122 4.01 24.72 -14.33
C SER A 122 5.35 25.23 -14.84
N GLN A 123 6.08 24.34 -15.50
CA GLN A 123 6.83 24.69 -16.72
C GLN A 123 6.55 23.61 -17.78
N GLY A 124 5.94 24.03 -18.90
CA GLY A 124 5.81 23.21 -20.12
C GLY A 124 4.45 22.57 -20.32
N SER A 125 3.61 23.19 -21.16
CA SER A 125 2.43 22.59 -21.77
C SER A 125 2.83 21.39 -22.65
N GLU A 126 2.86 20.19 -22.06
CA GLU A 126 2.46 18.93 -22.70
C GLU A 126 1.42 18.29 -21.77
N THR A 127 0.22 18.86 -21.74
CA THR A 127 -0.90 18.36 -20.95
C THR A 127 -1.50 17.12 -21.63
N GLY A 128 -0.71 16.04 -21.69
CA GLY A 128 -1.17 14.71 -22.07
C GLY A 128 -1.39 13.86 -20.82
N GLU A 129 -2.47 13.08 -20.81
CA GLU A 129 -2.64 12.02 -19.82
C GLU A 129 -1.52 10.98 -19.99
N ARG A 130 -0.79 10.66 -18.91
CA ARG A 130 0.30 9.69 -18.97
C ARG A 130 -0.14 8.32 -18.47
N PHE A 131 0.31 7.28 -19.15
CA PHE A 131 -0.08 5.90 -18.88
C PHE A 131 1.14 5.00 -18.66
N SER A 132 0.93 3.94 -17.87
CA SER A 132 1.88 2.84 -17.77
C SER A 132 2.02 2.14 -19.13
N ARG A 133 3.25 1.76 -19.45
CA ARG A 133 3.57 0.91 -20.61
C ARG A 133 2.95 -0.49 -20.52
N LYS A 134 2.49 -0.90 -19.34
CA LYS A 134 1.76 -2.16 -19.14
C LYS A 134 0.26 -1.91 -19.20
N VAL A 135 -0.41 -2.60 -20.10
CA VAL A 135 -1.85 -2.48 -20.35
C VAL A 135 -2.52 -3.83 -20.16
N PHE A 136 -3.66 -3.88 -19.48
CA PHE A 136 -4.46 -5.10 -19.37
C PHE A 136 -5.39 -5.22 -20.59
N VAL A 137 -5.51 -6.43 -21.13
CA VAL A 137 -6.46 -6.77 -22.20
C VAL A 137 -7.30 -7.96 -21.76
N GLY A 138 -8.62 -7.81 -21.74
CA GLY A 138 -9.56 -8.84 -21.29
C GLY A 138 -10.62 -9.18 -22.33
N GLY A 139 -11.19 -10.38 -22.23
CA GLY A 139 -12.21 -10.86 -23.17
C GLY A 139 -11.64 -11.42 -24.48
N LEU A 140 -10.34 -11.73 -24.52
CA LEU A 140 -9.67 -12.33 -25.68
C LEU A 140 -10.43 -13.58 -26.19
N PRO A 141 -10.43 -13.86 -27.50
CA PRO A 141 -10.88 -15.15 -28.02
C PRO A 141 -10.14 -16.31 -27.33
N PRO A 142 -10.81 -17.44 -27.04
CA PRO A 142 -10.17 -18.57 -26.35
C PRO A 142 -9.07 -19.25 -27.17
N ASP A 143 -9.09 -19.06 -28.48
CA ASP A 143 -8.19 -19.64 -29.47
C ASP A 143 -7.19 -18.62 -30.06
N ILE A 144 -7.09 -17.40 -29.50
CA ILE A 144 -6.10 -16.41 -29.94
C ILE A 144 -4.75 -16.69 -29.27
N ASP A 145 -3.69 -16.74 -30.06
CA ASP A 145 -2.32 -16.93 -29.58
C ASP A 145 -1.55 -15.60 -29.44
N GLU A 146 -0.30 -15.69 -28.98
CA GLU A 146 0.59 -14.53 -28.81
C GLU A 146 0.87 -13.80 -30.12
N ASP A 147 1.05 -14.51 -31.23
CA ASP A 147 1.44 -13.93 -32.51
C ASP A 147 0.28 -13.09 -33.07
N GLU A 148 -0.95 -13.57 -32.90
CA GLU A 148 -2.17 -12.89 -33.33
C GLU A 148 -2.50 -11.68 -32.45
N ILE A 149 -2.29 -11.79 -31.14
CA ILE A 149 -2.35 -10.64 -30.22
C ILE A 149 -1.30 -9.61 -30.65
N THR A 150 -0.04 -10.03 -30.83
CA THR A 150 1.05 -9.14 -31.23
C THR A 150 0.75 -8.48 -32.57
N ALA A 151 0.27 -9.22 -33.57
CA ALA A 151 -0.12 -8.68 -34.87
C ALA A 151 -1.23 -7.63 -34.76
N SER A 152 -2.19 -7.82 -33.85
CA SER A 152 -3.28 -6.88 -33.62
C SER A 152 -2.81 -5.56 -32.99
N PHE A 153 -1.86 -5.61 -32.06
CA PHE A 153 -1.43 -4.44 -31.27
C PHE A 153 -0.12 -3.79 -31.75
N ARG A 154 0.71 -4.48 -32.55
CA ARG A 154 2.00 -3.95 -33.03
C ARG A 154 1.88 -2.67 -33.86
N ARG A 155 0.69 -2.41 -34.41
CA ARG A 155 0.40 -1.18 -35.18
C ARG A 155 0.55 0.10 -34.35
N PHE A 156 0.48 0.00 -33.03
CA PHE A 156 0.67 1.12 -32.10
C PHE A 156 2.12 1.28 -31.64
N GLY A 157 2.95 0.26 -31.84
CA GLY A 157 4.36 0.27 -31.48
C GLY A 157 4.87 -1.12 -31.04
N PRO A 158 6.18 -1.27 -30.82
CA PRO A 158 6.77 -2.52 -30.33
C PRO A 158 6.21 -2.89 -28.96
N LEU A 159 5.85 -4.17 -28.78
CA LEU A 159 5.32 -4.69 -27.52
C LEU A 159 5.75 -6.13 -27.28
N VAL A 160 5.65 -6.53 -26.01
CA VAL A 160 5.72 -7.93 -25.56
C VAL A 160 4.37 -8.31 -24.96
N VAL A 161 3.87 -9.49 -25.30
CA VAL A 161 2.64 -10.04 -24.71
C VAL A 161 3.01 -10.98 -23.56
N ASP A 162 2.41 -10.73 -22.40
CA ASP A 162 2.64 -11.51 -21.18
C ASP A 162 1.32 -11.92 -20.53
N TRP A 163 1.30 -13.10 -19.91
CA TRP A 163 0.20 -13.52 -19.05
C TRP A 163 0.72 -14.42 -17.93
N PRO A 164 0.02 -14.53 -16.80
CA PRO A 164 0.49 -15.31 -15.67
C PRO A 164 0.81 -16.76 -16.05
N HIS A 165 1.95 -17.27 -15.59
CA HIS A 165 2.45 -18.63 -15.82
C HIS A 165 2.77 -18.99 -17.28
N LYS A 166 2.92 -18.02 -18.19
CA LYS A 166 3.29 -18.26 -19.60
C LYS A 166 4.55 -19.12 -19.76
N ALA A 167 5.64 -18.76 -19.06
CA ALA A 167 6.93 -19.47 -19.15
C ALA A 167 6.90 -20.89 -18.55
N GLU A 168 6.01 -21.15 -17.59
CA GLU A 168 5.93 -22.42 -16.86
C GLU A 168 4.96 -23.41 -17.49
N SER A 169 3.83 -22.90 -18.01
CA SER A 169 2.71 -23.74 -18.44
C SER A 169 2.86 -24.34 -19.85
N LYS A 170 3.86 -23.93 -20.64
CA LYS A 170 3.95 -24.19 -22.09
C LYS A 170 2.64 -23.90 -22.85
N SER A 171 1.73 -23.14 -22.24
CA SER A 171 0.43 -22.86 -22.82
C SER A 171 0.58 -21.70 -23.80
N TYR A 172 0.25 -21.97 -25.06
CA TYR A 172 0.28 -20.97 -26.14
C TYR A 172 -0.87 -19.95 -26.03
N PHE A 173 -1.90 -20.27 -25.24
CA PHE A 173 -3.13 -19.47 -25.17
C PHE A 173 -3.28 -18.77 -23.80
N PRO A 174 -3.76 -17.51 -23.75
CA PRO A 174 -3.95 -16.80 -22.50
C PRO A 174 -5.06 -17.45 -21.64
N PRO A 175 -4.75 -17.93 -20.42
CA PRO A 175 -5.74 -18.60 -19.59
C PRO A 175 -6.82 -17.61 -19.16
N LYS A 176 -8.09 -18.02 -19.25
CA LYS A 176 -9.28 -17.20 -18.92
C LYS A 176 -9.47 -15.96 -19.82
N GLY A 177 -8.84 -15.92 -20.99
CA GLY A 177 -9.11 -14.91 -22.01
C GLY A 177 -8.63 -13.50 -21.63
N TYR A 178 -7.49 -13.37 -20.96
CA TYR A 178 -6.86 -12.08 -20.70
C TYR A 178 -5.33 -12.16 -20.80
N ALA A 179 -4.71 -11.03 -21.16
CA ALA A 179 -3.27 -10.87 -21.24
C ALA A 179 -2.86 -9.46 -20.82
N PHE A 180 -1.55 -9.23 -20.75
CA PHE A 180 -0.93 -7.93 -20.57
C PHE A 180 -0.08 -7.58 -21.79
N LEU A 181 -0.24 -6.36 -22.30
CA LEU A 181 0.63 -5.79 -23.31
C LEU A 181 1.68 -4.95 -22.59
N LEU A 182 2.96 -5.18 -22.88
CA LEU A 182 4.08 -4.39 -22.39
C LEU A 182 4.68 -3.65 -23.58
N PHE A 183 4.28 -2.40 -23.77
CA PHE A 183 4.83 -1.56 -24.82
C PHE A 183 6.25 -1.09 -24.48
N GLN A 184 7.06 -0.86 -25.51
CA GLN A 184 8.37 -0.27 -25.33
C GLN A 184 8.27 1.21 -24.90
N ASP A 185 7.32 1.94 -25.51
CA ASP A 185 7.14 3.38 -25.35
C ASP A 185 5.75 3.72 -24.76
N GLU A 186 5.68 4.82 -24.01
CA GLU A 186 4.41 5.33 -23.46
C GLU A 186 3.48 5.89 -24.54
N SER A 187 4.03 6.47 -25.60
CA SER A 187 3.27 7.02 -26.73
C SER A 187 2.47 5.93 -27.46
N SER A 188 2.95 4.69 -27.48
CA SER A 188 2.24 3.54 -28.05
C SER A 188 0.94 3.25 -27.31
N VAL A 189 0.92 3.43 -25.98
CA VAL A 189 -0.28 3.27 -25.17
C VAL A 189 -1.29 4.39 -25.46
N GLN A 190 -0.81 5.61 -25.64
CA GLN A 190 -1.65 6.75 -26.03
C GLN A 190 -2.32 6.50 -27.39
N GLN A 191 -1.56 6.06 -28.40
CA GLN A 191 -2.10 5.72 -29.72
C GLN A 191 -3.11 4.56 -29.66
N LEU A 192 -2.88 3.56 -28.79
CA LEU A 192 -3.82 2.48 -28.55
C LEU A 192 -5.15 3.02 -27.99
N ILE A 193 -5.09 3.90 -26.99
CA ILE A 193 -6.28 4.50 -26.36
C ILE A 193 -7.07 5.32 -27.37
N GLU A 194 -6.40 6.15 -28.18
CA GLU A 194 -7.02 6.98 -29.22
C GLU A 194 -7.73 6.16 -30.30
N ALA A 195 -7.27 4.92 -30.54
CA ALA A 195 -7.90 4.00 -31.49
C ALA A 195 -9.00 3.11 -30.89
N CYS A 196 -9.23 3.17 -29.56
CA CYS A 196 -10.25 2.38 -28.91
C CYS A 196 -11.66 2.97 -29.12
N ILE A 197 -12.64 2.09 -29.16
CA ILE A 197 -14.06 2.43 -29.06
C ILE A 197 -14.36 2.63 -27.57
N VAL A 198 -14.96 3.77 -27.22
CA VAL A 198 -15.37 4.08 -25.85
C VAL A 198 -16.84 3.70 -25.66
N ASP A 199 -17.12 2.88 -24.66
CA ASP A 199 -18.48 2.47 -24.27
C ASP A 199 -18.57 2.34 -22.74
N ASP A 200 -19.51 3.03 -22.11
CA ASP A 200 -19.66 3.11 -20.64
C ASP A 200 -18.34 3.33 -19.88
N ASP A 201 -17.55 4.34 -20.30
CA ASP A 201 -16.21 4.68 -19.77
C ASP A 201 -15.17 3.54 -19.86
N LYS A 202 -15.45 2.49 -20.64
CA LYS A 202 -14.53 1.40 -20.92
C LYS A 202 -14.02 1.52 -22.36
N LEU A 203 -12.78 1.09 -22.55
CA LEU A 203 -12.13 1.08 -23.86
C LEU A 203 -12.20 -0.32 -24.47
N TYR A 204 -12.53 -0.38 -25.75
CA TYR A 204 -12.61 -1.61 -26.51
C TYR A 204 -11.82 -1.50 -27.81
N LEU A 205 -11.16 -2.59 -28.18
CA LEU A 205 -10.54 -2.74 -29.50
C LEU A 205 -10.99 -4.08 -30.08
N CYS A 206 -11.30 -4.13 -31.37
CA CYS A 206 -11.62 -5.40 -32.03
C CYS A 206 -10.34 -6.17 -32.35
N VAL A 207 -10.32 -7.45 -32.00
CA VAL A 207 -9.27 -8.40 -32.39
C VAL A 207 -9.90 -9.65 -33.01
N SER A 208 -9.13 -10.36 -33.81
CA SER A 208 -9.58 -11.59 -34.49
C SER A 208 -8.66 -12.75 -34.14
N SER A 209 -9.24 -13.94 -33.96
CA SER A 209 -8.56 -15.23 -33.90
C SER A 209 -8.86 -16.05 -35.16
N PRO A 210 -8.32 -17.28 -35.30
CA PRO A 210 -8.66 -18.16 -36.42
C PRO A 210 -10.17 -18.41 -36.55
N THR A 211 -10.89 -18.62 -35.43
CA THR A 211 -12.32 -18.96 -35.46
C THR A 211 -13.27 -17.78 -35.19
N ILE A 212 -12.82 -16.71 -34.53
CA ILE A 212 -13.66 -15.57 -34.16
C ILE A 212 -13.11 -14.30 -34.81
N LYS A 213 -13.93 -13.58 -35.57
CA LYS A 213 -13.56 -12.30 -36.19
C LYS A 213 -14.15 -11.13 -35.42
N ASP A 214 -13.41 -10.03 -35.39
CA ASP A 214 -13.80 -8.72 -34.86
C ASP A 214 -14.42 -8.77 -33.46
N LYS A 215 -13.86 -9.60 -32.58
CA LYS A 215 -14.30 -9.70 -31.20
C LYS A 215 -13.87 -8.42 -30.45
N PRO A 216 -14.79 -7.65 -29.84
CA PRO A 216 -14.41 -6.53 -29.00
C PRO A 216 -13.75 -7.05 -27.72
N VAL A 217 -12.50 -6.64 -27.49
CA VAL A 217 -11.76 -6.94 -26.26
C VAL A 217 -11.58 -5.68 -25.45
N GLN A 218 -11.66 -5.82 -24.13
CA GLN A 218 -11.57 -4.70 -23.21
C GLN A 218 -10.11 -4.30 -22.99
N ILE A 219 -9.79 -3.04 -23.24
CA ILE A 219 -8.49 -2.44 -23.00
C ILE A 219 -8.57 -1.64 -21.69
N ARG A 220 -7.63 -1.90 -20.77
CA ARG A 220 -7.57 -1.19 -19.47
C ARG A 220 -6.15 -0.68 -19.24
N PRO A 221 -5.85 0.55 -19.67
CA PRO A 221 -4.57 1.19 -19.37
C PRO A 221 -4.53 1.63 -17.89
N TRP A 222 -3.34 1.69 -17.32
CA TRP A 222 -3.15 2.28 -15.99
C TRP A 222 -2.69 3.73 -16.12
N ARG A 223 -3.49 4.67 -15.61
CA ARG A 223 -3.15 6.09 -15.60
C ARG A 223 -2.16 6.37 -14.48
N LEU A 224 -1.06 7.04 -14.79
CA LEU A 224 -0.01 7.29 -13.81
C LEU A 224 -0.47 8.23 -12.68
N SER A 225 -1.37 9.16 -12.97
CA SER A 225 -1.94 10.05 -11.95
C SER A 225 -2.85 9.35 -10.94
N ASP A 226 -3.31 8.13 -11.23
CA ASP A 226 -4.18 7.37 -10.32
C ASP A 226 -3.36 6.63 -9.23
N ALA A 227 -2.03 6.68 -9.31
CA ALA A 227 -1.13 6.02 -8.37
C ALA A 227 -0.99 6.74 -7.03
N ASP A 228 -1.21 8.05 -6.98
CA ASP A 228 -1.02 8.86 -5.77
C ASP A 228 -2.16 9.86 -5.64
N PHE A 229 -2.65 10.05 -4.42
CA PHE A 229 -3.72 10.99 -4.14
C PHE A 229 -3.49 11.68 -2.79
N VAL A 230 -3.56 13.01 -2.80
CA VAL A 230 -3.47 13.85 -1.60
C VAL A 230 -4.86 14.39 -1.33
N LEU A 231 -5.42 14.02 -0.17
CA LEU A 231 -6.74 14.49 0.26
C LEU A 231 -6.65 15.89 0.89
N ASP A 232 -5.62 16.12 1.70
CA ASP A 232 -5.33 17.41 2.34
C ASP A 232 -3.84 17.75 2.20
N ALA A 233 -3.56 18.73 1.33
CA ALA A 233 -2.21 19.19 1.05
C ALA A 233 -1.66 20.17 2.09
N SER A 234 -2.49 20.66 3.02
CA SER A 234 -2.07 21.60 4.07
C SER A 234 -1.30 20.91 5.19
N MET A 235 -1.51 19.60 5.37
CA MET A 235 -0.94 18.82 6.45
C MET A 235 0.38 18.15 6.04
N PRO A 236 1.45 18.26 6.85
CA PRO A 236 2.69 17.55 6.58
C PRO A 236 2.48 16.04 6.69
N LEU A 237 2.93 15.29 5.69
CA LEU A 237 2.90 13.83 5.70
C LEU A 237 3.96 13.30 6.66
N ASP A 238 3.53 12.50 7.64
CA ASP A 238 4.41 11.79 8.55
C ASP A 238 4.50 10.32 8.15
N PRO A 239 5.67 9.85 7.67
CA PRO A 239 5.87 8.45 7.31
C PRO A 239 5.62 7.48 8.47
N ARG A 240 5.79 7.91 9.73
CA ARG A 240 5.54 7.07 10.92
C ARG A 240 4.06 6.84 11.20
N LYS A 241 3.18 7.67 10.64
CA LYS A 241 1.70 7.52 10.69
C LYS A 241 1.15 6.91 9.41
N THR A 242 1.97 6.19 8.66
CA THR A 242 1.58 5.51 7.42
C THR A 242 1.34 4.02 7.66
N VAL A 243 0.27 3.49 7.08
CA VAL A 243 -0.04 2.06 7.06
C VAL A 243 0.19 1.50 5.66
N PHE A 244 0.69 0.27 5.62
CA PHE A 244 0.71 -0.56 4.42
C PHE A 244 -0.60 -1.35 4.30
N VAL A 245 -1.16 -1.39 3.10
CA VAL A 245 -2.39 -2.10 2.77
C VAL A 245 -2.07 -3.15 1.72
N GLY A 246 -2.02 -4.41 2.15
CA GLY A 246 -1.71 -5.56 1.31
C GLY A 246 -2.96 -6.20 0.72
N GLY A 247 -2.90 -6.59 -0.55
CA GLY A 247 -3.99 -7.30 -1.23
C GLY A 247 -5.03 -6.38 -1.87
N VAL A 248 -4.74 -5.10 -2.04
CA VAL A 248 -5.58 -4.12 -2.74
C VAL A 248 -5.96 -4.63 -4.15
N PRO A 249 -7.23 -4.51 -4.58
CA PRO A 249 -7.62 -4.82 -5.97
C PRO A 249 -6.82 -3.98 -6.98
N ARG A 250 -6.25 -4.60 -8.01
CA ARG A 250 -5.44 -3.88 -9.03
C ARG A 250 -6.17 -2.73 -9.76
N PRO A 251 -7.49 -2.80 -9.97
CA PRO A 251 -8.24 -1.67 -10.52
C PRO A 251 -8.38 -0.46 -9.59
N LEU A 252 -8.21 -0.65 -8.27
CA LEU A 252 -8.48 0.38 -7.28
C LEU A 252 -7.47 1.53 -7.42
N LYS A 253 -7.99 2.75 -7.50
CA LYS A 253 -7.21 3.98 -7.58
C LYS A 253 -6.83 4.50 -6.19
N ALA A 254 -5.79 5.32 -6.12
CA ALA A 254 -5.35 5.94 -4.87
C ALA A 254 -6.47 6.78 -4.22
N VAL A 255 -7.22 7.54 -5.03
CA VAL A 255 -8.36 8.34 -4.55
C VAL A 255 -9.42 7.47 -3.89
N GLU A 256 -9.77 6.34 -4.49
CA GLU A 256 -10.79 5.43 -3.93
C GLU A 256 -10.31 4.81 -2.62
N LEU A 257 -9.03 4.39 -2.57
CA LEU A 257 -8.43 3.88 -1.34
C LEU A 257 -8.44 4.93 -0.22
N ALA A 258 -8.11 6.19 -0.52
CA ALA A 258 -8.16 7.28 0.43
C ALA A 258 -9.57 7.48 0.99
N MET A 259 -10.58 7.58 0.11
CA MET A 259 -11.97 7.81 0.50
C MET A 259 -12.54 6.67 1.35
N ILE A 260 -12.23 5.42 1.01
CA ILE A 260 -12.67 4.27 1.80
C ILE A 260 -12.04 4.30 3.20
N MET A 261 -10.73 4.51 3.28
CA MET A 261 -10.02 4.55 4.56
C MET A 261 -10.43 5.75 5.42
N ASP A 262 -10.68 6.90 4.81
CA ASP A 262 -11.14 8.10 5.51
C ASP A 262 -12.55 7.91 6.08
N ARG A 263 -13.45 7.24 5.33
CA ARG A 263 -14.77 6.89 5.85
C ARG A 263 -14.71 5.93 7.04
N LEU A 264 -13.73 5.02 7.07
CA LEU A 264 -13.61 4.01 8.12
C LEU A 264 -12.93 4.52 9.39
N TYR A 265 -11.87 5.31 9.25
CA TYR A 265 -11.01 5.72 10.36
C TYR A 265 -10.89 7.23 10.54
N GLY A 266 -11.19 8.02 9.50
CA GLY A 266 -11.02 9.47 9.45
C GLY A 266 -9.57 9.93 9.44
N GLY A 267 -9.34 11.16 8.98
CA GLY A 267 -8.04 11.82 9.07
C GLY A 267 -7.01 11.22 8.12
N VAL A 268 -7.41 10.78 6.93
CA VAL A 268 -6.48 10.40 5.86
C VAL A 268 -5.95 11.66 5.19
N CYS A 269 -4.63 11.82 5.10
CA CYS A 269 -4.02 12.92 4.34
C CYS A 269 -3.68 12.51 2.91
N TYR A 270 -3.27 11.25 2.75
CA TYR A 270 -2.66 10.76 1.51
C TYR A 270 -2.88 9.26 1.38
N ALA A 271 -3.07 8.82 0.14
CA ALA A 271 -3.00 7.42 -0.24
C ALA A 271 -2.15 7.26 -1.50
N GLY A 272 -1.46 6.13 -1.60
CA GLY A 272 -0.72 5.73 -2.77
C GLY A 272 -0.92 4.26 -3.08
N ILE A 273 -0.94 3.92 -4.36
CA ILE A 273 -0.89 2.55 -4.86
C ILE A 273 0.57 2.19 -5.09
N ASP A 274 0.97 1.02 -4.60
CA ASP A 274 2.32 0.52 -4.82
C ASP A 274 2.43 -0.03 -6.24
N THR A 275 3.25 0.63 -7.04
CA THR A 275 3.48 0.29 -8.44
C THR A 275 4.85 -0.36 -8.64
N ASP A 276 4.99 -1.14 -9.72
CA ASP A 276 6.28 -1.63 -10.16
C ASP A 276 7.27 -0.48 -10.48
N PRO A 277 8.55 -0.54 -10.07
CA PRO A 277 9.51 0.54 -10.33
C PRO A 277 9.75 0.83 -11.82
N GLU A 278 9.71 -0.19 -12.67
CA GLU A 278 10.03 -0.09 -14.10
C GLU A 278 8.79 0.23 -14.95
N LEU A 279 7.69 -0.49 -14.70
CA LEU A 279 6.48 -0.34 -15.51
C LEU A 279 5.48 0.64 -14.91
N LYS A 280 5.66 1.07 -13.66
CA LYS A 280 4.71 1.91 -12.91
C LYS A 280 3.28 1.34 -12.90
N TYR A 281 3.17 0.01 -12.90
CA TYR A 281 1.89 -0.71 -12.91
C TYR A 281 1.54 -1.25 -11.51
N PRO A 282 0.26 -1.22 -11.08
CA PRO A 282 -0.16 -1.66 -9.74
C PRO A 282 0.23 -3.09 -9.39
N LYS A 283 0.81 -3.28 -8.19
CA LYS A 283 1.19 -4.59 -7.65
C LYS A 283 0.11 -5.24 -6.78
N GLY A 284 -0.97 -4.53 -6.48
CA GLY A 284 -2.03 -4.99 -5.58
C GLY A 284 -1.71 -4.75 -4.10
N ALA A 285 -0.99 -3.67 -3.84
CA ALA A 285 -0.74 -3.13 -2.50
C ALA A 285 -0.82 -1.60 -2.58
N GLY A 286 -0.93 -0.96 -1.42
CA GLY A 286 -0.92 0.48 -1.30
C GLY A 286 -0.49 0.93 0.09
N ARG A 287 -0.46 2.24 0.27
CA ARG A 287 -0.07 2.92 1.51
C ARG A 287 -1.04 4.05 1.79
N VAL A 288 -1.35 4.26 3.06
CA VAL A 288 -2.27 5.31 3.51
C VAL A 288 -1.67 6.02 4.71
N ALA A 289 -1.54 7.34 4.61
CA ALA A 289 -0.98 8.18 5.67
C ALA A 289 -2.10 8.95 6.38
N PHE A 290 -2.05 8.95 7.71
CA PHE A 290 -3.02 9.62 8.55
C PHE A 290 -2.45 10.91 9.15
N SER A 291 -3.29 11.93 9.31
CA SER A 291 -2.95 13.16 10.04
C SER A 291 -2.78 12.88 11.53
N ASN A 292 -3.58 11.97 12.07
CA ASN A 292 -3.75 11.78 13.51
C ASN A 292 -3.30 10.38 13.94
N GLN A 293 -2.66 10.31 15.12
CA GLN A 293 -2.19 9.05 15.68
C GLN A 293 -3.34 8.09 16.04
N GLN A 294 -4.50 8.62 16.43
CA GLN A 294 -5.67 7.82 16.78
C GLN A 294 -6.18 7.01 15.58
N SER A 295 -6.32 7.63 14.40
CA SER A 295 -6.73 6.97 13.17
C SER A 295 -5.73 5.90 12.71
N TYR A 296 -4.44 6.21 12.82
CA TYR A 296 -3.35 5.26 12.56
C TYR A 296 -3.47 4.01 13.45
N ILE A 297 -3.61 4.18 14.77
CA ILE A 297 -3.73 3.07 15.71
C ILE A 297 -5.01 2.27 15.44
N ALA A 298 -6.12 2.93 15.13
CA ALA A 298 -7.39 2.26 14.80
C ALA A 298 -7.24 1.37 13.55
N ALA A 299 -6.59 1.87 12.50
CA ALA A 299 -6.34 1.12 11.27
C ALA A 299 -5.45 -0.11 11.50
N ILE A 300 -4.36 0.03 12.28
CA ILE A 300 -3.48 -1.10 12.63
C ILE A 300 -4.20 -2.13 13.49
N SER A 301 -5.00 -1.67 14.45
CA SER A 301 -5.75 -2.54 15.37
C SER A 301 -6.78 -3.40 14.64
N ALA A 302 -7.37 -2.88 13.56
CA ALA A 302 -8.32 -3.62 12.74
C ALA A 302 -7.67 -4.81 12.03
N ARG A 303 -6.40 -4.70 11.62
CA ARG A 303 -5.57 -5.69 10.87
C ARG A 303 -6.12 -6.10 9.50
N PHE A 304 -7.43 -6.16 9.32
CA PHE A 304 -8.10 -6.51 8.08
C PHE A 304 -9.26 -5.56 7.84
N VAL A 305 -9.42 -5.17 6.58
CA VAL A 305 -10.49 -4.28 6.11
C VAL A 305 -11.14 -4.90 4.89
N GLN A 306 -12.45 -4.74 4.73
CA GLN A 306 -13.11 -5.08 3.48
C GLN A 306 -13.06 -3.88 2.55
N LEU A 307 -12.47 -4.05 1.37
CA LEU A 307 -12.50 -3.07 0.30
C LEU A 307 -13.48 -3.52 -0.76
N GLN A 308 -14.46 -2.67 -1.04
CA GLN A 308 -15.40 -2.84 -2.13
C GLN A 308 -15.04 -1.89 -3.28
N HIS A 309 -14.88 -2.44 -4.48
CA HIS A 309 -14.65 -1.68 -5.71
C HIS A 309 -15.40 -2.33 -6.87
N GLY A 310 -16.48 -1.69 -7.31
CA GLY A 310 -17.44 -2.31 -8.24
C GLY A 310 -17.99 -3.61 -7.65
N ASP A 311 -17.90 -4.68 -8.44
CA ASP A 311 -18.33 -6.03 -8.03
C ASP A 311 -17.27 -6.81 -7.22
N ILE A 312 -16.10 -6.20 -6.98
CA ILE A 312 -15.02 -6.82 -6.23
C ILE A 312 -15.18 -6.46 -4.76
N ASP A 313 -15.49 -7.46 -3.93
CA ASP A 313 -15.34 -7.37 -2.49
C ASP A 313 -14.12 -8.20 -2.05
N LYS A 314 -13.16 -7.53 -1.41
CA LYS A 314 -11.92 -8.17 -1.01
C LYS A 314 -11.46 -7.73 0.36
N ARG A 315 -11.16 -8.74 1.18
CA ARG A 315 -10.52 -8.54 2.48
C ARG A 315 -9.03 -8.26 2.28
N VAL A 316 -8.61 -7.04 2.63
CA VAL A 316 -7.21 -6.60 2.60
C VAL A 316 -6.60 -6.64 3.98
N GLU A 317 -5.29 -6.77 4.03
CA GLU A 317 -4.50 -6.76 5.27
C GLU A 317 -3.88 -5.39 5.50
N VAL A 318 -3.97 -4.87 6.71
CA VAL A 318 -3.38 -3.61 7.13
C VAL A 318 -2.23 -3.88 8.09
N LYS A 319 -1.07 -3.30 7.81
CA LYS A 319 0.17 -3.43 8.59
C LYS A 319 0.82 -2.07 8.80
N PRO A 320 1.60 -1.87 9.87
CA PRO A 320 2.44 -0.68 9.99
C PRO A 320 3.42 -0.59 8.80
N TYR A 321 3.58 0.62 8.25
CA TYR A 321 4.63 0.87 7.28
C TYR A 321 5.97 1.02 8.03
N VAL A 322 6.91 0.12 7.75
CA VAL A 322 8.21 0.06 8.46
C VAL A 322 9.27 0.81 7.65
N LEU A 323 9.99 1.71 8.33
CA LEU A 323 11.03 2.59 7.80
C LEU A 323 12.43 2.09 8.20
N ASP A 324 13.44 2.38 7.39
CA ASP A 324 14.79 1.77 7.51
C ASP A 324 15.79 2.64 8.28
N ASP A 325 15.48 3.92 8.41
CA ASP A 325 16.35 4.99 8.89
C ASP A 325 15.87 5.56 10.22
N GLN A 326 15.17 4.75 11.02
CA GLN A 326 14.60 5.19 12.28
C GLN A 326 15.56 4.94 13.44
N MET A 327 15.70 5.95 14.30
CA MET A 327 16.43 5.81 15.55
C MET A 327 15.61 5.05 16.58
N CYS A 328 16.29 4.44 17.55
CA CYS A 328 15.63 3.81 18.69
C CYS A 328 14.83 4.87 19.46
N ASP A 329 13.52 4.66 19.64
CA ASP A 329 12.65 5.63 20.32
C ASP A 329 12.98 5.79 21.82
N GLU A 330 13.66 4.79 22.41
CA GLU A 330 13.98 4.76 23.84
C GLU A 330 15.32 5.42 24.19
N CYS A 331 16.33 5.23 23.34
CA CYS A 331 17.68 5.72 23.63
C CYS A 331 18.21 6.69 22.58
N GLN A 332 17.45 6.94 21.51
CA GLN A 332 17.83 7.81 20.39
C GLN A 332 19.25 7.52 19.84
N GLY A 333 19.61 6.24 19.77
CA GLY A 333 20.92 5.80 19.27
C GLY A 333 22.07 5.88 20.28
N GLN A 334 21.87 6.47 21.47
CA GLN A 334 22.94 6.65 22.48
C GLN A 334 23.58 5.32 22.92
N ARG A 335 22.77 4.26 23.06
CA ARG A 335 23.26 2.93 23.48
C ARG A 335 23.77 2.07 22.33
N CYS A 336 23.62 2.55 21.10
CA CYS A 336 23.78 1.75 19.89
C CYS A 336 24.75 2.43 18.90
N GLY A 337 25.59 3.35 19.39
CA GLY A 337 26.64 4.03 18.62
C GLY A 337 26.09 4.86 17.44
N GLY A 338 24.87 5.40 17.57
CA GLY A 338 24.21 6.15 16.50
C GLY A 338 23.64 5.29 15.35
N LYS A 339 23.67 3.95 15.46
CA LYS A 339 23.06 3.07 14.46
C LYS A 339 21.53 3.14 14.52
N PHE A 340 20.89 2.98 13.35
CA PHE A 340 19.45 2.85 13.24
C PHE A 340 18.94 1.59 13.96
N ALA A 341 17.69 1.66 14.41
CA ALA A 341 17.02 0.59 15.10
C ALA A 341 16.65 -0.56 14.14
N PRO A 342 17.18 -1.79 14.33
CA PRO A 342 16.88 -2.93 13.49
C PRO A 342 15.50 -3.55 13.75
N PHE A 343 14.84 -3.20 14.86
CA PHE A 343 13.59 -3.82 15.29
C PHE A 343 12.45 -2.82 15.37
N PHE A 344 11.32 -3.18 14.77
CA PHE A 344 10.05 -2.47 14.95
C PHE A 344 9.03 -3.38 15.67
N CYS A 345 8.43 -2.88 16.75
CA CYS A 345 7.36 -3.60 17.44
C CYS A 345 5.99 -3.19 16.90
N ALA A 346 5.33 -4.05 16.13
CA ALA A 346 3.98 -3.78 15.59
C ALA A 346 2.83 -4.00 16.60
N ASN A 347 3.13 -4.33 17.86
CA ASN A 347 2.08 -4.39 18.88
C ASN A 347 1.56 -2.97 19.15
N VAL A 348 0.23 -2.81 19.22
CA VAL A 348 -0.44 -1.52 19.42
C VAL A 348 -0.04 -0.80 20.71
N THR A 349 0.46 -1.53 21.71
CA THR A 349 0.96 -0.96 22.97
C THR A 349 2.41 -0.44 22.88
N CYS A 350 3.11 -0.74 21.78
CA CYS A 350 4.47 -0.30 21.51
C CYS A 350 4.51 0.64 20.30
N LEU A 351 4.27 0.13 19.08
CA LEU A 351 4.38 0.86 17.81
C LEU A 351 5.66 1.72 17.71
N GLN A 352 6.78 1.14 18.11
CA GLN A 352 8.05 1.82 18.32
C GLN A 352 9.23 1.05 17.71
N TYR A 353 10.27 1.80 17.40
CA TYR A 353 11.57 1.31 16.95
C TYR A 353 12.50 1.11 18.14
N TYR A 354 13.17 -0.03 18.18
CA TYR A 354 14.09 -0.38 19.27
C TYR A 354 15.43 -0.86 18.71
N CYS A 355 16.52 -0.42 19.33
CA CYS A 355 17.79 -1.10 19.15
C CYS A 355 17.89 -2.36 19.99
N GLU A 356 18.82 -3.26 19.66
CA GLU A 356 18.90 -4.61 20.23
C GLU A 356 18.84 -4.63 21.76
N HIS A 357 19.61 -3.75 22.41
CA HIS A 357 19.64 -3.64 23.86
C HIS A 357 18.31 -3.17 24.47
N CYS A 358 17.68 -2.16 23.86
CA CYS A 358 16.40 -1.62 24.35
C CYS A 358 15.27 -2.64 24.14
N TRP A 359 15.29 -3.36 23.00
CA TRP A 359 14.35 -4.44 22.73
C TRP A 359 14.41 -5.50 23.84
N ALA A 360 15.60 -6.04 24.12
CA ALA A 360 15.79 -7.08 25.13
C ALA A 360 15.34 -6.62 26.54
N THR A 361 15.61 -5.36 26.89
CA THR A 361 15.26 -4.80 28.21
C THR A 361 13.75 -4.60 28.38
N ILE A 362 13.06 -4.17 27.32
CA ILE A 362 11.63 -3.81 27.40
C ILE A 362 10.73 -5.02 27.16
N HIS A 363 11.11 -5.90 26.22
CA HIS A 363 10.31 -7.07 25.85
C HIS A 363 10.61 -8.32 26.69
N SER A 364 11.54 -8.25 27.65
CA SER A 364 11.67 -9.26 28.71
C SER A 364 10.74 -9.00 29.90
N ARG A 365 10.04 -7.85 29.93
CA ARG A 365 9.11 -7.52 31.02
C ARG A 365 7.79 -8.31 30.89
N PRO A 366 7.16 -8.66 32.04
CA PRO A 366 5.87 -9.34 32.04
C PRO A 366 4.82 -8.62 31.19
N GLY A 367 4.16 -9.37 30.31
CA GLY A 367 3.10 -8.86 29.42
C GLY A 367 3.60 -8.30 28.08
N ARG A 368 4.92 -8.16 27.86
CA ARG A 368 5.51 -7.81 26.55
C ARG A 368 6.33 -8.94 25.92
N GLU A 369 6.50 -10.04 26.64
CA GLU A 369 7.25 -11.24 26.22
C GLU A 369 6.73 -11.89 24.94
N PHE A 370 5.44 -11.74 24.62
CA PHE A 370 4.84 -12.30 23.40
C PHE A 370 4.98 -11.39 22.17
N HIS A 371 5.54 -10.19 22.33
CA HIS A 371 5.73 -9.29 21.19
C HIS A 371 6.83 -9.84 20.28
N LYS A 372 6.57 -9.82 18.97
CA LYS A 372 7.53 -10.27 17.96
C LYS A 372 8.13 -9.06 17.25
N PRO A 373 9.47 -8.97 17.14
CA PRO A 373 10.10 -7.91 16.39
C PRO A 373 9.84 -8.14 14.90
N LEU A 374 9.44 -7.09 14.20
CA LEU A 374 9.54 -7.04 12.76
C LEU A 374 10.98 -6.60 12.42
N VAL A 375 11.71 -7.51 11.79
CA VAL A 375 13.01 -7.25 11.20
C VAL A 375 12.78 -7.13 9.71
N LYS A 376 13.19 -6.02 9.10
CA LYS A 376 13.15 -5.92 7.64
C LYS A 376 14.34 -6.70 7.10
N GLU A 377 14.07 -7.86 6.50
CA GLU A 377 15.07 -8.55 5.67
C GLU A 377 15.54 -7.58 4.58
N GLY A 378 16.86 -7.45 4.43
CA GLY A 378 17.50 -6.48 3.56
C GLY A 378 17.00 -6.54 2.12
N ALA A 379 17.11 -5.40 1.45
CA ALA A 379 16.60 -5.05 0.14
C ALA A 379 17.25 -5.83 -1.03
N ASP A 380 17.28 -7.16 -0.97
CA ASP A 380 18.01 -8.00 -1.91
C ASP A 380 17.17 -9.19 -2.40
N ARG A 381 15.89 -8.92 -2.73
CA ARG A 381 15.24 -9.78 -3.72
C ARG A 381 15.91 -9.50 -5.06
N PRO A 382 16.46 -10.51 -5.76
CA PRO A 382 17.03 -10.30 -7.08
C PRO A 382 16.00 -9.58 -7.96
N ARG A 383 16.43 -8.46 -8.55
CA ARG A 383 15.64 -7.69 -9.52
C ARG A 383 15.12 -8.66 -10.57
N ALA A 384 13.84 -8.55 -10.91
CA ALA A 384 13.32 -9.21 -12.10
C ALA A 384 14.25 -8.87 -13.27
N VAL A 385 14.65 -9.90 -14.02
CA VAL A 385 15.58 -9.78 -15.13
C VAL A 385 15.04 -8.71 -16.09
N PRO A 386 15.83 -7.71 -16.50
CA PRO A 386 15.39 -6.71 -17.47
C PRO A 386 14.83 -7.43 -18.70
N PHE A 387 13.67 -6.99 -19.18
CA PHE A 387 13.15 -7.48 -20.46
C PHE A 387 14.20 -7.18 -21.54
N ARG A 388 14.71 -8.23 -22.20
CA ARG A 388 15.57 -8.07 -23.37
C ARG A 388 14.67 -7.82 -24.56
N TRP A 389 14.72 -6.60 -25.07
CA TRP A 389 14.16 -6.24 -26.37
C TRP A 389 15.07 -6.87 -27.42
N CYS A 390 14.56 -7.83 -28.20
CA CYS A 390 15.27 -8.44 -29.33
C CYS A 390 14.88 -7.74 -30.62
#